data_AF-A0A0G0MZI6-F1
#
_entry.id   AF-A0A0G0MZI6-F1
#
_cell.length_a   1.000
_cell.length_b   1.000
_cell.length_c   1.000
_cell.angle_alpha   90.00
_cell.angle_beta   90.00
_cell.angle_gamma   90.00
#
_symmetry.space_group_name_H-M   'P 1'
#
loop_
_entity.id
_entity.type
_entity.pdbx_description
1 polymer ?
#
loop_
_entity_poly.entity_id
_entity_poly.type
_entity_poly.pdbx_seq_one_letter_code
_entity_poly.pdbx_strand_id
1 'polypeptide(L)'
;MAENLTYLEIAYKILGEKSGLKQMHYRDLANRAFELGLIESDDLIVAGNIASAINADIRKSKAQGTQSRFISFGRGLYGLLEHEPKGIFADIRNKNQEVKKQLLEALHAMHPSKFEELVGEVLRNLGFENVQITGKTGDGGIDVTGELIVADIIKNNVSVQVKRWRSNVQRASISELRGSLRPHQTGLFITTSDFSKQSVDEAEDPYKAPISLMNGNEFVDLLCEFGVGIILEKVTILDLDKNEINFDFPELTESDGKEIEIFANYKDRKYFAIYFSPTKIIYENEVYNSPSGAGMKVQNGLPVNGWRFWKFTDAKTGKIHPIERLRKK
;
A
#
# COMPACT_ATOMS: atom_id res chain seq x y z
N MET A 1 32.22 5.11 -26.04
CA MET A 1 32.99 4.29 -25.09
C MET A 1 32.06 4.02 -23.93
N ALA A 2 31.76 2.75 -23.63
CA ALA A 2 30.96 2.41 -22.46
C ALA A 2 31.72 2.89 -21.21
N GLU A 3 31.08 3.72 -20.41
CA GLU A 3 31.60 4.20 -19.14
C GLU A 3 31.79 2.97 -18.24
N ASN A 4 33.03 2.67 -17.82
CA ASN A 4 33.34 1.46 -17.06
C ASN A 4 32.91 1.66 -15.59
N LEU A 5 31.60 1.63 -15.36
CA LEU A 5 30.99 1.85 -14.05
C LEU A 5 31.15 0.60 -13.18
N THR A 6 31.47 0.82 -11.92
CA THR A 6 31.46 -0.23 -10.89
C THR A 6 30.04 -0.69 -10.60
N TYR A 7 29.86 -1.88 -10.02
CA TYR A 7 28.53 -2.36 -9.62
C TYR A 7 27.80 -1.44 -8.64
N LEU A 8 28.53 -0.71 -7.79
CA LEU A 8 27.94 0.31 -6.91
C LEU A 8 27.42 1.51 -7.70
N GLU A 9 28.19 2.01 -8.67
CA GLU A 9 27.77 3.13 -9.51
C GLU A 9 26.57 2.77 -10.39
N ILE A 10 26.57 1.55 -10.93
CA ILE A 10 25.44 0.99 -11.69
C ILE A 10 24.20 0.91 -10.81
N ALA A 11 24.32 0.33 -9.60
CA ALA A 11 23.20 0.24 -8.66
C ALA A 11 22.69 1.61 -8.25
N TYR A 12 23.59 2.58 -7.99
CA TYR A 12 23.21 3.95 -7.64
C TYR A 12 22.45 4.64 -8.78
N LYS A 13 22.95 4.51 -10.02
CA LYS A 13 22.32 5.09 -11.21
C LYS A 13 20.91 4.55 -11.43
N ILE A 14 20.73 3.23 -11.32
CA ILE A 14 19.43 2.59 -11.54
C ILE A 14 18.44 2.92 -10.43
N LEU A 15 18.86 2.84 -9.16
CA LEU A 15 18.00 3.18 -8.03
C LEU A 15 17.67 4.67 -7.95
N GLY A 16 18.50 5.53 -8.59
CA GLY A 16 18.31 6.97 -8.71
C GLY A 16 17.42 7.41 -9.88
N GLU A 17 17.02 6.50 -10.78
CA GLU A 17 16.06 6.84 -11.83
C GLU A 17 14.74 7.30 -11.20
N LYS A 18 14.09 8.34 -11.76
CA LYS A 18 12.82 8.93 -11.27
C LYS A 18 11.59 8.00 -11.36
N SER A 19 11.81 6.69 -11.42
CA SER A 19 10.78 5.69 -11.23
C SER A 19 10.28 5.77 -9.79
N GLY A 20 8.97 5.75 -9.56
CA GLY A 20 8.38 5.75 -8.20
C GLY A 20 8.75 4.55 -7.32
N LEU A 21 9.66 3.68 -7.76
CA LEU A 21 10.16 2.51 -7.05
C LEU A 21 11.22 2.91 -6.02
N LYS A 22 10.86 2.87 -4.74
CA LYS A 22 11.77 3.17 -3.60
C LYS A 22 12.81 2.08 -3.33
N GLN A 23 12.61 0.88 -3.89
CA GLN A 23 13.49 -0.29 -3.74
C GLN A 23 13.38 -1.21 -4.95
N MET A 24 14.41 -2.01 -5.20
CA MET A 24 14.49 -2.95 -6.33
C MET A 24 15.22 -4.23 -5.89
N HIS A 25 14.78 -5.39 -6.38
CA HIS A 25 15.47 -6.65 -6.12
C HIS A 25 16.76 -6.72 -6.94
N TYR A 26 17.82 -7.36 -6.44
CA TYR A 26 19.12 -7.40 -7.14
C TYR A 26 19.08 -8.03 -8.53
N ARG A 27 18.13 -8.93 -8.78
CA ARG A 27 17.90 -9.51 -10.11
C ARG A 27 17.33 -8.47 -11.07
N ASP A 28 16.42 -7.64 -10.59
CA ASP A 28 15.83 -6.57 -11.39
C ASP A 28 16.86 -5.45 -11.62
N LEU A 29 17.74 -5.19 -10.65
CA LEU A 29 18.89 -4.29 -10.83
C LEU A 29 19.83 -4.79 -11.94
N ALA A 30 20.12 -6.10 -11.96
CA ALA A 30 20.95 -6.69 -13.01
C ALA A 30 20.26 -6.62 -14.37
N ASN A 31 18.99 -7.02 -14.44
CA ASN A 31 18.21 -6.96 -15.67
C ASN A 31 18.15 -5.53 -16.23
N ARG A 32 17.86 -4.54 -15.38
CA ARG A 32 17.84 -3.13 -15.77
C ARG A 32 19.21 -2.61 -16.18
N ALA A 33 20.28 -3.03 -15.51
CA ALA A 33 21.66 -2.68 -15.89
C ALA A 33 22.02 -3.24 -17.28
N PHE A 34 21.57 -4.45 -17.58
CA PHE A 34 21.77 -5.09 -18.88
C PHE A 34 20.97 -4.38 -19.98
N GLU A 35 19.70 -4.06 -19.74
CA GLU A 35 18.87 -3.26 -20.67
C GLU A 35 19.52 -1.91 -21.04
N LEU A 36 20.18 -1.28 -20.07
CA LEU A 36 20.89 0.00 -20.25
C LEU A 36 22.30 -0.15 -20.86
N GLY A 37 22.73 -1.37 -21.16
CA GLY A 37 24.07 -1.67 -21.68
C GLY A 37 25.20 -1.34 -20.70
N LEU A 38 24.93 -1.37 -19.40
CA LEU A 38 25.90 -1.08 -18.33
C LEU A 38 26.66 -2.33 -17.88
N ILE A 39 26.12 -3.52 -18.17
CA ILE A 39 26.74 -4.83 -17.93
C ILE A 39 26.52 -5.74 -19.13
N GLU A 40 27.34 -6.77 -19.28
CA GLU A 40 27.30 -7.70 -20.43
C GLU A 40 26.27 -8.84 -20.28
N SER A 41 25.78 -9.10 -19.07
CA SER A 41 24.84 -10.21 -18.76
C SER A 41 24.03 -9.89 -17.51
N ASP A 42 22.76 -10.29 -17.45
CA ASP A 42 21.87 -10.19 -16.28
C ASP A 42 21.74 -11.52 -15.49
N ASP A 43 22.67 -12.46 -15.70
CA ASP A 43 22.64 -13.76 -15.04
C ASP A 43 22.73 -13.67 -13.49
N LEU A 44 22.44 -14.79 -12.84
CA LEU A 44 22.40 -14.87 -11.38
C LEU A 44 23.76 -14.57 -10.72
N ILE A 45 24.88 -14.79 -11.42
CA ILE A 45 26.22 -14.52 -10.91
C ILE A 45 26.45 -13.01 -10.90
N VAL A 46 26.18 -12.32 -12.00
CA VAL A 46 26.32 -10.87 -12.10
C VAL A 46 25.36 -10.17 -11.14
N ALA A 47 24.11 -10.63 -11.08
CA ALA A 47 23.14 -10.14 -10.10
C ALA A 47 23.64 -10.34 -8.65
N GLY A 48 24.19 -11.51 -8.35
CA GLY A 48 24.80 -11.82 -7.05
C GLY A 48 26.00 -10.91 -6.72
N ASN A 49 26.82 -10.56 -7.72
CA ASN A 49 27.95 -9.65 -7.55
C ASN A 49 27.49 -8.22 -7.22
N ILE A 50 26.44 -7.72 -7.89
CA ILE A 50 25.82 -6.42 -7.56
C ILE A 50 25.34 -6.42 -6.11
N ALA A 51 24.58 -7.44 -5.70
CA ALA A 51 24.11 -7.59 -4.33
C ALA A 51 25.27 -7.65 -3.31
N SER A 52 26.32 -8.41 -3.63
CA SER A 52 27.50 -8.55 -2.78
C SER A 52 28.24 -7.22 -2.60
N ALA A 53 28.41 -6.45 -3.68
CA ALA A 53 29.04 -5.13 -3.66
C ALA A 53 28.26 -4.15 -2.77
N ILE A 54 26.93 -4.07 -2.93
CA ILE A 54 26.07 -3.22 -2.10
C ILE A 54 26.18 -3.62 -0.62
N ASN A 55 26.08 -4.91 -0.31
CA ASN A 55 26.19 -5.39 1.08
C ASN A 55 27.57 -5.12 1.69
N ALA A 56 28.64 -5.22 0.90
CA ALA A 56 29.99 -4.91 1.35
C ALA A 56 30.13 -3.43 1.70
N ASP A 57 29.57 -2.53 0.88
CA ASP A 57 29.53 -1.09 1.16
C ASP A 57 28.74 -0.80 2.46
N ILE A 58 27.52 -1.33 2.59
CA ILE A 58 26.68 -1.16 3.80
C ILE A 58 27.43 -1.63 5.06
N ARG A 59 28.05 -2.81 5.02
CA ARG A 59 28.83 -3.34 6.15
C ARG A 59 30.04 -2.46 6.47
N LYS A 60 30.77 -2.02 5.44
CA LYS A 60 31.97 -1.18 5.59
C LYS A 60 31.62 0.18 6.19
N SER A 61 30.58 0.85 5.69
CA SER A 61 30.13 2.13 6.24
C SER A 61 29.74 1.99 7.72
N LYS A 62 28.96 0.95 8.05
CA LYS A 62 28.56 0.67 9.44
C LYS A 62 29.77 0.44 10.36
N ALA A 63 30.77 -0.32 9.91
CA ALA A 63 32.00 -0.55 10.67
C ALA A 63 32.83 0.73 10.88
N GLN A 64 32.75 1.68 9.94
CA GLN A 64 33.43 2.97 10.00
C GLN A 64 32.62 4.06 10.70
N GLY A 65 31.41 3.77 11.19
CA GLY A 65 30.51 4.75 11.79
C GLY A 65 29.95 5.77 10.78
N THR A 66 30.01 5.47 9.48
CA THR A 66 29.43 6.29 8.41
C THR A 66 28.14 5.65 7.87
N GLN A 67 27.36 6.41 7.10
CA GLN A 67 26.17 5.90 6.42
C GLN A 67 26.50 5.54 4.96
N SER A 68 26.10 4.34 4.54
CA SER A 68 26.09 3.97 3.13
C SER A 68 24.99 4.73 2.39
N ARG A 69 25.19 4.94 1.10
CA ARG A 69 24.16 5.49 0.21
C ARG A 69 23.04 4.47 -0.04
N PHE A 70 23.31 3.18 0.21
CA PHE A 70 22.38 2.09 0.01
C PHE A 70 21.74 1.64 1.31
N ILE A 71 20.53 1.11 1.18
CA ILE A 71 19.82 0.43 2.24
C ILE A 71 19.42 -0.95 1.74
N SER A 72 19.60 -1.95 2.58
CA SER A 72 19.04 -3.28 2.34
C SER A 72 17.73 -3.43 3.12
N PHE A 73 16.68 -3.86 2.43
CA PHE A 73 15.39 -4.20 3.02
C PHE A 73 15.25 -5.71 3.31
N GLY A 74 16.34 -6.47 3.17
CA GLY A 74 16.32 -7.92 3.26
C GLY A 74 15.81 -8.60 2.00
N ARG A 75 15.91 -9.94 1.94
CA ARG A 75 15.50 -10.79 0.80
C ARG A 75 16.01 -10.32 -0.57
N GLY A 76 17.16 -9.63 -0.61
CA GLY A 76 17.76 -9.13 -1.86
C GLY A 76 17.18 -7.82 -2.39
N LEU A 77 16.34 -7.12 -1.61
CA LEU A 77 15.83 -5.79 -1.94
C LEU A 77 16.78 -4.68 -1.47
N TYR A 78 17.05 -3.72 -2.35
CA TYR A 78 17.91 -2.58 -2.07
C TYR A 78 17.25 -1.26 -2.50
N GLY A 79 17.59 -0.17 -1.83
CA GLY A 79 17.19 1.19 -2.19
C GLY A 79 18.25 2.22 -1.79
N LEU A 80 17.95 3.50 -2.00
CA LEU A 80 18.85 4.60 -1.65
C LEU A 80 18.41 5.29 -0.36
N LEU A 81 19.39 5.60 0.49
CA LEU A 81 19.19 6.34 1.74
C LEU A 81 18.61 7.74 1.50
N GLU A 82 18.91 8.36 0.35
CA GLU A 82 18.35 9.67 0.01
C GLU A 82 16.85 9.63 -0.32
N HIS A 83 16.34 8.48 -0.74
CA HIS A 83 14.91 8.24 -1.02
C HIS A 83 14.13 7.81 0.22
N GLU A 84 14.82 7.59 1.34
CA GLU A 84 14.16 7.26 2.57
C GLU A 84 13.38 8.45 3.09
N PRO A 85 12.18 8.21 3.62
CA PRO A 85 11.49 9.22 4.39
C PRO A 85 12.42 9.71 5.51
N LYS A 86 12.59 11.04 5.62
CA LYS A 86 13.32 11.71 6.70
C LYS A 86 12.33 12.37 7.67
N GLY A 87 12.80 12.65 8.88
CA GLY A 87 12.00 13.29 9.93
C GLY A 87 10.76 12.45 10.29
N ILE A 88 9.62 13.11 10.43
CA ILE A 88 8.38 12.49 10.92
C ILE A 88 7.95 11.23 10.15
N PHE A 89 8.19 11.18 8.84
CA PHE A 89 7.86 9.99 8.04
C PHE A 89 8.75 8.78 8.37
N ALA A 90 10.02 9.03 8.71
CA ALA A 90 10.95 7.98 9.17
C ALA A 90 10.48 7.43 10.51
N ASP A 91 10.11 8.33 11.42
CA ASP A 91 9.66 8.01 12.77
C ASP A 91 8.36 7.18 12.74
N ILE A 92 7.39 7.58 11.92
CA ILE A 92 6.15 6.83 11.69
C ILE A 92 6.45 5.42 11.19
N ARG A 93 7.34 5.29 10.20
CA ARG A 93 7.71 3.98 9.66
C ARG A 93 8.38 3.10 10.70
N ASN A 94 9.36 3.63 11.44
CA ASN A 94 10.06 2.90 12.49
C ASN A 94 9.10 2.45 13.60
N LYS A 95 8.19 3.34 14.01
CA LYS A 95 7.13 3.02 14.97
C LYS A 95 6.24 1.89 14.46
N ASN A 96 5.80 1.94 13.20
CA ASN A 96 4.97 0.91 12.60
C ASN A 96 5.70 -0.44 12.52
N GLN A 97 6.98 -0.46 12.15
CA GLN A 97 7.79 -1.68 12.13
C GLN A 97 7.94 -2.29 13.52
N GLU A 98 8.17 -1.47 14.55
CA GLU A 98 8.26 -1.94 15.93
C GLU A 98 6.93 -2.53 16.41
N VAL A 99 5.80 -1.89 16.10
CA VAL A 99 4.45 -2.43 16.42
C VAL A 99 4.21 -3.77 15.71
N LYS A 100 4.56 -3.89 14.43
CA LYS A 100 4.45 -5.16 13.67
C LYS A 100 5.26 -6.28 14.32
N LYS A 101 6.48 -5.97 14.77
CA LYS A 101 7.33 -6.93 15.49
C LYS A 101 6.71 -7.35 16.83
N GLN A 102 6.16 -6.40 17.58
CA GLN A 102 5.46 -6.70 18.84
C GLN A 102 4.22 -7.56 18.61
N LEU A 103 3.46 -7.29 17.55
CA LEU A 103 2.31 -8.11 17.16
C LEU A 103 2.75 -9.54 16.80
N LEU A 104 3.82 -9.71 16.03
CA LEU A 104 4.35 -11.04 15.71
C LEU A 104 4.77 -11.82 16.96
N GLU A 105 5.45 -11.17 17.92
CA GLU A 105 5.79 -11.82 19.19
C GLU A 105 4.55 -12.17 20.04
N ALA A 106 3.51 -11.33 20.01
CA ALA A 106 2.24 -11.66 20.65
C ALA A 106 1.58 -12.89 20.01
N LEU A 107 1.64 -13.02 18.67
CA LEU A 107 1.20 -14.23 17.97
C LEU A 107 2.02 -15.45 18.38
N HIS A 108 3.35 -15.32 18.54
CA HIS A 108 4.19 -16.39 19.05
C HIS A 108 3.86 -16.79 20.50
N ALA A 109 3.38 -15.86 21.35
CA ALA A 109 2.99 -16.16 22.72
C ALA A 109 1.56 -16.72 22.84
N MET A 110 0.75 -16.61 21.78
CA MET A 110 -0.64 -17.05 21.75
C MET A 110 -0.78 -18.58 21.83
N HIS A 111 -1.86 -19.05 22.47
CA HIS A 111 -2.20 -20.48 22.45
C HIS A 111 -2.50 -20.96 21.02
N PRO A 112 -2.02 -22.15 20.58
CA PRO A 112 -2.23 -22.63 19.21
C PRO A 112 -3.68 -22.58 18.73
N SER A 113 -4.63 -23.08 19.52
CA SER A 113 -6.05 -23.04 19.15
C SER A 113 -6.61 -21.62 19.00
N LYS A 114 -6.07 -20.63 19.75
CA LYS A 114 -6.45 -19.22 19.59
C LYS A 114 -5.91 -18.61 18.32
N PHE A 115 -4.75 -19.09 17.86
CA PHE A 115 -4.19 -18.67 16.59
C PHE A 115 -5.01 -19.24 15.42
N GLU A 116 -5.49 -20.48 15.51
CA GLU A 116 -6.43 -21.07 14.54
C GLU A 116 -7.76 -20.30 14.50
N GLU A 117 -8.32 -19.94 15.67
CA GLU A 117 -9.50 -19.09 15.76
C GLU A 117 -9.28 -17.72 15.09
N LEU A 118 -8.14 -17.08 15.34
CA LEU A 118 -7.77 -15.80 14.73
C LEU A 118 -7.67 -15.91 13.21
N VAL A 119 -7.02 -16.97 12.70
CA VAL A 119 -6.93 -17.23 11.26
C VAL A 119 -8.32 -17.40 10.66
N GLY A 120 -9.20 -18.16 11.31
CA GLY A 120 -10.59 -18.33 10.87
C GLY A 120 -11.32 -16.99 10.76
N GLU A 121 -11.15 -16.10 11.73
CA GLU A 121 -11.76 -14.77 11.69
C GLU A 121 -11.20 -13.88 10.57
N VAL A 122 -9.88 -13.92 10.36
CA VAL A 122 -9.24 -13.20 9.24
C VAL A 122 -9.75 -13.69 7.89
N LEU A 123 -9.93 -15.01 7.72
CA LEU A 123 -10.49 -15.57 6.48
C LEU A 123 -11.93 -15.10 6.24
N ARG A 124 -12.76 -15.01 7.28
CA ARG A 124 -14.10 -14.42 7.15
C ARG A 124 -14.04 -12.96 6.70
N ASN A 125 -13.13 -12.17 7.27
CA ASN A 125 -12.92 -10.77 6.87
C ASN A 125 -12.40 -10.63 5.43
N LEU A 126 -11.70 -11.65 4.92
CA LEU A 126 -11.30 -11.76 3.52
C LEU A 126 -12.44 -12.19 2.58
N GLY A 127 -13.65 -12.44 3.11
CA GLY A 127 -14.80 -12.85 2.31
C GLY A 127 -14.91 -14.35 2.06
N PHE A 128 -14.20 -15.18 2.82
CA PHE A 128 -14.45 -16.63 2.79
C PHE A 128 -15.78 -16.95 3.46
N GLU A 129 -16.55 -17.82 2.82
CA GLU A 129 -17.78 -18.38 3.35
C GLU A 129 -17.53 -19.74 4.02
N ASN A 130 -18.51 -20.21 4.80
CA ASN A 130 -18.49 -21.54 5.42
C ASN A 130 -17.21 -21.86 6.21
N VAL A 131 -16.59 -20.84 6.83
CA VAL A 131 -15.33 -20.99 7.56
C VAL A 131 -15.52 -21.79 8.84
N GLN A 132 -14.85 -22.95 8.94
CA GLN A 132 -14.92 -23.87 10.09
C GLN A 132 -13.53 -24.16 10.65
N ILE A 133 -13.41 -24.17 11.97
CA ILE A 133 -12.20 -24.60 12.68
C ILE A 133 -12.36 -26.10 12.95
N THR A 134 -11.46 -26.91 12.41
CA THR A 134 -11.58 -28.38 12.41
C THR A 134 -10.96 -29.01 13.65
N GLY A 135 -9.81 -28.51 14.12
CA GLY A 135 -9.21 -28.74 15.44
C GLY A 135 -9.13 -30.20 15.93
N LYS A 136 -9.21 -31.20 15.04
CA LYS A 136 -9.41 -32.60 15.41
C LYS A 136 -8.17 -33.42 15.09
N THR A 137 -7.65 -34.12 16.09
CA THR A 137 -6.58 -35.10 15.91
C THR A 137 -6.98 -36.13 14.85
N GLY A 138 -6.23 -36.20 13.74
CA GLY A 138 -6.42 -37.20 12.67
C GLY A 138 -6.95 -36.66 11.33
N ASP A 139 -7.09 -35.34 11.16
CA ASP A 139 -7.49 -34.69 9.89
C ASP A 139 -6.32 -34.42 8.92
N GLY A 140 -5.14 -34.96 9.22
CA GLY A 140 -3.94 -34.73 8.42
C GLY A 140 -3.44 -33.28 8.51
N GLY A 141 -3.76 -32.58 9.61
CA GLY A 141 -3.22 -31.26 9.92
C GLY A 141 -3.97 -30.10 9.26
N ILE A 142 -5.24 -30.31 8.90
CA ILE A 142 -6.13 -29.23 8.44
C ILE A 142 -6.71 -28.56 9.68
N ASP A 143 -6.38 -27.31 9.92
CA ASP A 143 -6.80 -26.60 11.13
C ASP A 143 -8.06 -25.73 10.88
N VAL A 144 -8.22 -25.23 9.64
CA VAL A 144 -9.37 -24.43 9.21
C VAL A 144 -9.79 -24.83 7.79
N THR A 145 -11.08 -24.79 7.48
CA THR A 145 -11.61 -24.89 6.11
C THR A 145 -12.46 -23.67 5.77
N GLY A 146 -12.57 -23.33 4.49
CA GLY A 146 -13.44 -22.26 4.01
C GLY A 146 -13.69 -22.33 2.51
N GLU A 147 -14.72 -21.63 2.04
CA GLU A 147 -15.08 -21.54 0.63
C GLU A 147 -14.82 -20.13 0.12
N LEU A 148 -13.96 -19.99 -0.88
CA LEU A 148 -13.78 -18.74 -1.60
C LEU A 148 -14.77 -18.71 -2.77
N ILE A 149 -15.66 -17.71 -2.77
CA ILE A 149 -16.63 -17.51 -3.85
C ILE A 149 -16.20 -16.32 -4.69
N VAL A 150 -16.00 -16.55 -5.98
CA VAL A 150 -15.62 -15.51 -6.95
C VAL A 150 -16.76 -15.30 -7.93
N ALA A 151 -17.18 -14.04 -8.06
CA ALA A 151 -18.28 -13.61 -8.92
C ALA A 151 -19.60 -14.39 -8.67
N ASP A 152 -19.85 -14.80 -7.43
CA ASP A 152 -21.03 -15.55 -6.96
C ASP A 152 -21.26 -16.94 -7.60
N ILE A 153 -20.38 -17.38 -8.50
CA ILE A 153 -20.56 -18.63 -9.27
C ILE A 153 -19.39 -19.60 -9.18
N ILE A 154 -18.17 -19.12 -8.97
CA ILE A 154 -16.98 -19.96 -8.86
C ILE A 154 -16.74 -20.24 -7.39
N LYS A 155 -16.89 -21.50 -6.97
CA LYS A 155 -16.60 -21.95 -5.61
C LYS A 155 -15.27 -22.67 -5.58
N ASN A 156 -14.38 -22.23 -4.72
CA ASN A 156 -13.12 -22.91 -4.45
C ASN A 156 -13.04 -23.29 -2.96
N ASN A 157 -12.89 -24.58 -2.69
CA ASN A 157 -12.79 -25.10 -1.33
C ASN A 157 -11.33 -25.07 -0.89
N VAL A 158 -11.05 -24.29 0.16
CA VAL A 158 -9.70 -24.10 0.68
C VAL A 158 -9.55 -24.82 2.01
N SER A 159 -8.55 -25.68 2.09
CA SER A 159 -8.12 -26.31 3.34
C SER A 159 -6.87 -25.60 3.85
N VAL A 160 -6.89 -25.19 5.11
CA VAL A 160 -5.88 -24.32 5.70
C VAL A 160 -5.16 -25.04 6.83
N GLN A 161 -3.83 -25.03 6.78
CA GLN A 161 -2.98 -25.46 7.89
C GLN A 161 -2.32 -24.23 8.53
N VAL A 162 -2.32 -24.20 9.85
CA VAL A 162 -1.87 -23.08 10.66
C VAL A 162 -0.78 -23.56 11.61
N LYS A 163 0.42 -22.97 11.51
CA LYS A 163 1.55 -23.31 12.40
C LYS A 163 2.13 -22.08 13.10
N ARG A 164 2.11 -22.10 14.44
CA ARG A 164 2.81 -21.10 15.26
C ARG A 164 4.25 -21.53 15.52
N TRP A 165 5.13 -21.32 14.56
CA TRP A 165 6.56 -21.70 14.64
C TRP A 165 7.49 -20.50 14.64
N ARG A 166 8.70 -20.69 15.17
CA ARG A 166 9.81 -19.73 15.10
C ARG A 166 10.88 -20.09 14.06
N SER A 167 11.01 -21.38 13.75
CA SER A 167 11.90 -21.88 12.69
C SER A 167 11.15 -21.97 11.37
N ASN A 168 11.87 -21.87 10.25
CA ASN A 168 11.25 -21.98 8.94
C ASN A 168 10.50 -23.31 8.77
N VAL A 169 9.32 -23.23 8.15
CA VAL A 169 8.54 -24.41 7.73
C VAL A 169 9.36 -25.20 6.72
N GLN A 170 9.33 -26.52 6.85
CA GLN A 170 10.07 -27.44 6.01
C GLN A 170 9.15 -28.14 5.00
N ARG A 171 9.74 -28.62 3.90
CA ARG A 171 9.03 -29.26 2.77
C ARG A 171 8.03 -30.32 3.22
N ALA A 172 8.39 -31.12 4.22
CA ALA A 172 7.55 -32.20 4.73
C ALA A 172 6.16 -31.72 5.17
N SER A 173 6.05 -30.55 5.81
CA SER A 173 4.77 -29.98 6.24
C SER A 173 3.88 -29.55 5.08
N ILE A 174 4.47 -29.02 4.00
CA ILE A 174 3.74 -28.68 2.78
C ILE A 174 3.24 -29.95 2.08
N SER A 175 4.08 -30.99 2.01
CA SER A 175 3.68 -32.29 1.46
C SER A 175 2.60 -32.97 2.30
N GLU A 176 2.63 -32.84 3.63
CA GLU A 176 1.60 -33.35 4.54
C GLU A 176 0.25 -32.69 4.29
N LEU A 177 0.19 -31.35 4.28
CA LEU A 177 -1.03 -30.61 3.92
C LEU A 177 -1.56 -31.07 2.56
N ARG A 178 -0.67 -31.19 1.57
CA ARG A 178 -1.03 -31.63 0.21
C ARG A 178 -1.67 -33.01 0.19
N GLY A 179 -1.14 -33.94 0.98
CA GLY A 179 -1.68 -35.30 1.10
C GLY A 179 -3.08 -35.34 1.74
N SER A 180 -3.43 -34.33 2.53
CA SER A 180 -4.73 -34.17 3.17
C SER A 180 -5.78 -33.48 2.28
N LEU A 181 -5.37 -32.87 1.16
CA LEU A 181 -6.29 -32.22 0.22
C LEU A 181 -7.13 -33.26 -0.54
N ARG A 182 -8.44 -33.01 -0.61
CA ARG A 182 -9.36 -33.79 -1.46
C ARG A 182 -9.26 -33.32 -2.92
N PRO A 183 -9.77 -34.11 -3.89
CA PRO A 183 -9.84 -33.66 -5.27
C PRO A 183 -10.50 -32.29 -5.37
N HIS A 184 -9.88 -31.40 -6.14
CA HIS A 184 -10.37 -30.04 -6.44
C HIS A 184 -10.33 -29.06 -5.26
N GLN A 185 -9.75 -29.45 -4.11
CA GLN A 185 -9.39 -28.50 -3.05
C GLN A 185 -8.04 -27.85 -3.30
N THR A 186 -7.89 -26.62 -2.85
CA THR A 186 -6.60 -25.91 -2.79
C THR A 186 -6.14 -25.78 -1.34
N GLY A 187 -4.83 -25.71 -1.13
CA GLY A 187 -4.26 -25.51 0.20
C GLY A 187 -3.91 -24.05 0.49
N LEU A 188 -3.98 -23.66 1.76
CA LEU A 188 -3.33 -22.45 2.28
C LEU A 188 -2.53 -22.81 3.53
N PHE A 189 -1.25 -22.47 3.56
CA PHE A 189 -0.41 -22.67 4.74
C PHE A 189 -0.09 -21.32 5.36
N ILE A 190 -0.52 -21.11 6.61
CA ILE A 190 -0.25 -19.89 7.38
C ILE A 190 0.70 -20.23 8.51
N THR A 191 1.77 -19.45 8.66
CA THR A 191 2.72 -19.62 9.77
C THR A 191 3.14 -18.28 10.37
N THR A 192 3.57 -18.29 11.63
CA THR A 192 4.26 -17.14 12.24
C THR A 192 5.75 -17.07 11.90
N SER A 193 6.30 -18.07 11.19
CA SER A 193 7.69 -18.10 10.73
C SER A 193 7.80 -17.71 9.24
N ASP A 194 8.95 -17.98 8.62
CA ASP A 194 9.10 -18.01 7.16
C ASP A 194 9.06 -19.47 6.63
N PHE A 195 9.22 -19.64 5.32
CA PHE A 195 9.31 -20.93 4.65
C PHE A 195 10.74 -21.23 4.20
N SER A 196 11.15 -22.50 4.18
CA SER A 196 12.39 -22.88 3.50
C SER A 196 12.20 -22.82 1.98
N LYS A 197 13.30 -22.66 1.22
CA LYS A 197 13.23 -22.67 -0.24
C LYS A 197 12.57 -23.94 -0.78
N GLN A 198 12.89 -25.11 -0.20
CA GLN A 198 12.29 -26.39 -0.60
C GLN A 198 10.79 -26.46 -0.29
N SER A 199 10.30 -25.69 0.68
CA SER A 199 8.87 -25.60 0.98
C SER A 199 8.13 -24.76 -0.05
N VAL A 200 8.75 -23.64 -0.48
CA VAL A 200 8.24 -22.80 -1.57
C VAL A 200 8.22 -23.59 -2.87
N ASP A 201 9.34 -24.25 -3.22
CA ASP A 201 9.44 -25.09 -4.42
C ASP A 201 8.39 -26.22 -4.41
N GLU A 202 8.13 -26.83 -3.24
CA GLU A 202 7.09 -27.86 -3.11
C GLU A 202 5.68 -27.28 -3.23
N ALA A 203 5.43 -26.07 -2.72
CA ALA A 203 4.13 -25.38 -2.78
C ALA A 203 3.74 -25.02 -4.22
N GLU A 204 4.70 -24.48 -4.98
CA GLU A 204 4.57 -23.91 -6.33
C GLU A 204 4.68 -24.94 -7.46
N ASP A 205 4.84 -26.23 -7.16
CA ASP A 205 4.94 -27.30 -8.17
C ASP A 205 3.70 -27.31 -9.10
N PRO A 206 3.85 -27.02 -10.40
CA PRO A 206 2.74 -26.82 -11.33
C PRO A 206 1.97 -28.11 -11.65
N TYR A 207 2.52 -29.28 -11.31
CA TYR A 207 1.89 -30.58 -11.57
C TYR A 207 1.13 -31.13 -10.37
N LYS A 208 1.02 -30.37 -9.28
CA LYS A 208 0.39 -30.80 -8.02
C LYS A 208 -0.71 -29.83 -7.57
N ALA A 209 -1.59 -30.29 -6.68
CA ALA A 209 -2.72 -29.48 -6.17
C ALA A 209 -2.24 -28.19 -5.47
N PRO A 210 -2.58 -26.98 -5.94
CA PRO A 210 -1.89 -25.75 -5.54
C PRO A 210 -2.00 -25.45 -4.04
N ILE A 211 -0.91 -24.94 -3.46
CA ILE A 211 -0.84 -24.52 -2.06
C ILE A 211 -0.31 -23.09 -2.02
N SER A 212 -1.12 -22.17 -1.51
CA SER A 212 -0.68 -20.80 -1.19
C SER A 212 0.04 -20.77 0.14
N LEU A 213 1.05 -19.91 0.26
CA LEU A 213 1.85 -19.74 1.48
C LEU A 213 1.66 -18.32 2.03
N MET A 214 1.53 -18.21 3.35
CA MET A 214 1.47 -16.92 4.05
C MET A 214 2.38 -16.99 5.28
N ASN A 215 3.44 -16.18 5.26
CA ASN A 215 4.41 -16.13 6.35
C ASN A 215 3.98 -15.16 7.47
N GLY A 216 4.75 -15.13 8.55
CA GLY A 216 4.38 -14.35 9.74
C GLY A 216 4.30 -12.85 9.50
N ASN A 217 5.17 -12.31 8.64
CA ASN A 217 5.15 -10.88 8.31
C ASN A 217 3.95 -10.53 7.43
N GLU A 218 3.64 -11.35 6.43
CA GLU A 218 2.46 -11.19 5.57
C GLU A 218 1.16 -11.28 6.38
N PHE A 219 1.08 -12.22 7.32
CA PHE A 219 -0.08 -12.33 8.20
C PHE A 219 -0.22 -11.12 9.12
N VAL A 220 0.89 -10.60 9.68
CA VAL A 220 0.88 -9.38 10.49
C VAL A 220 0.47 -8.15 9.68
N ASP A 221 0.94 -8.04 8.44
CA ASP A 221 0.55 -6.96 7.53
C ASP A 221 -0.95 -7.00 7.26
N LEU A 222 -1.51 -8.20 7.06
CA LEU A 222 -2.93 -8.41 6.89
C LEU A 222 -3.75 -8.05 8.14
N LEU A 223 -3.29 -8.45 9.33
CA LEU A 223 -3.92 -8.04 10.59
C LEU A 223 -3.94 -6.51 10.72
N CYS A 224 -2.85 -5.85 10.32
CA CYS A 224 -2.77 -4.39 10.34
C CYS A 224 -3.75 -3.74 9.35
N GLU A 225 -3.92 -4.31 8.16
CA GLU A 225 -4.87 -3.82 7.16
C GLU A 225 -6.31 -3.86 7.68
N PHE A 226 -6.70 -4.95 8.35
CA PHE A 226 -8.03 -5.10 8.95
C PHE A 226 -8.17 -4.45 10.34
N GLY A 227 -7.12 -3.83 10.87
CA GLY A 227 -7.14 -3.23 12.21
C GLY A 227 -7.27 -4.25 13.35
N VAL A 228 -6.87 -5.51 13.14
CA VAL A 228 -6.98 -6.59 14.12
C VAL A 228 -5.80 -6.55 15.08
N GLY A 229 -6.08 -6.35 16.38
CA GLY A 229 -5.05 -6.30 17.42
C GLY A 229 -4.16 -5.05 17.39
N ILE A 230 -4.52 -4.04 16.60
CA ILE A 230 -3.80 -2.77 16.48
C ILE A 230 -4.74 -1.57 16.57
N ILE A 231 -4.18 -0.41 16.90
CA ILE A 231 -4.89 0.88 16.86
C ILE A 231 -4.39 1.66 15.65
N LEU A 232 -5.30 2.04 14.76
CA LEU A 232 -4.99 2.81 13.55
C LEU A 232 -5.23 4.31 13.79
N GLU A 233 -4.18 5.11 13.72
CA GLU A 233 -4.25 6.58 13.81
C GLU A 233 -3.86 7.23 12.49
N LYS A 234 -4.67 8.20 12.02
CA LYS A 234 -4.38 8.99 10.82
C LYS A 234 -3.73 10.31 11.23
N VAL A 235 -2.56 10.59 10.66
CA VAL A 235 -1.81 11.84 10.89
C VAL A 235 -1.86 12.72 9.65
N THR A 236 -2.27 13.98 9.80
CA THR A 236 -2.16 14.99 8.72
C THR A 236 -0.81 15.68 8.83
N ILE A 237 -0.02 15.60 7.76
CA ILE A 237 1.26 16.30 7.65
C ILE A 237 1.06 17.45 6.67
N LEU A 238 1.38 18.66 7.12
CA LEU A 238 1.38 19.86 6.29
C LEU A 238 2.81 20.14 5.85
N ASP A 239 3.01 20.39 4.57
CA ASP A 239 4.26 20.88 4.01
C ASP A 239 4.01 22.22 3.32
N LEU A 240 5.05 23.05 3.25
CA LEU A 240 4.98 24.34 2.59
C LEU A 240 5.33 24.16 1.11
N ASP A 241 4.37 24.40 0.22
CA ASP A 241 4.68 24.47 -1.21
C ASP A 241 5.47 25.75 -1.51
N LYS A 242 6.79 25.59 -1.62
CA LYS A 242 7.72 26.70 -1.84
C LYS A 242 7.52 27.41 -3.18
N ASN A 243 6.93 26.74 -4.16
CA ASN A 243 6.66 27.33 -5.48
C ASN A 243 5.42 28.22 -5.45
N GLU A 244 4.58 28.09 -4.41
CA GLU A 244 3.34 28.83 -4.25
C GLU A 244 3.37 29.83 -3.08
N ILE A 245 4.54 30.01 -2.44
CA ILE A 245 4.74 30.98 -1.34
C ILE A 245 4.51 32.42 -1.78
N ASN A 246 4.71 32.74 -3.06
CA ASN A 246 4.51 34.11 -3.54
C ASN A 246 3.05 34.56 -3.45
N PHE A 247 2.10 33.65 -3.15
CA PHE A 247 0.67 33.93 -3.14
C PHE A 247 0.27 34.73 -4.38
N ASP A 248 0.88 34.43 -5.54
CA ASP A 248 0.55 35.05 -6.82
C ASP A 248 -0.86 34.57 -7.19
N PHE A 249 -1.83 35.32 -6.70
CA PHE A 249 -3.23 35.08 -7.03
C PHE A 249 -3.38 35.35 -8.52
N PRO A 250 -3.84 34.37 -9.32
CA PRO A 250 -4.02 34.59 -10.75
C PRO A 250 -4.89 35.83 -10.96
N GLU A 251 -4.45 36.73 -11.84
CA GLU A 251 -5.31 37.82 -12.29
C GLU A 251 -6.59 37.22 -12.91
N LEU A 252 -7.69 37.91 -12.65
CA LEU A 252 -9.04 37.61 -13.14
C LEU A 252 -8.99 37.19 -14.62
N THR A 253 -9.10 35.89 -14.90
CA THR A 253 -9.18 35.40 -16.27
C THR A 253 -10.63 35.20 -16.67
N GLU A 254 -10.96 35.68 -17.86
CA GLU A 254 -12.31 35.68 -18.41
C GLU A 254 -12.85 34.26 -18.55
N SER A 255 -13.83 33.89 -17.74
CA SER A 255 -14.70 32.76 -18.03
C SER A 255 -15.84 33.24 -18.93
N ASP A 256 -15.59 33.30 -20.22
CA ASP A 256 -16.62 33.49 -21.23
C ASP A 256 -17.50 32.22 -21.23
N GLY A 257 -18.68 32.30 -20.62
CA GLY A 257 -19.74 31.29 -20.70
C GLY A 257 -19.49 29.90 -20.08
N LYS A 258 -18.39 29.64 -19.37
CA LYS A 258 -18.11 28.32 -18.79
C LYS A 258 -18.94 28.01 -17.55
N GLU A 259 -19.50 26.81 -17.52
CA GLU A 259 -20.07 26.15 -16.34
C GLU A 259 -18.96 25.84 -15.34
N ILE A 260 -19.09 26.34 -14.11
CA ILE A 260 -18.14 26.08 -13.04
C ILE A 260 -18.88 25.40 -11.89
N GLU A 261 -18.49 24.17 -11.58
CA GLU A 261 -18.97 23.48 -10.39
C GLU A 261 -18.49 24.20 -9.14
N ILE A 262 -19.44 24.50 -8.25
CA ILE A 262 -19.20 25.22 -7.01
C ILE A 262 -19.81 24.45 -5.84
N PHE A 263 -19.29 24.69 -4.64
CA PHE A 263 -19.80 24.09 -3.43
C PHE A 263 -19.77 25.06 -2.24
N ALA A 264 -20.58 24.75 -1.23
CA ALA A 264 -20.58 25.43 0.05
C ALA A 264 -20.73 24.41 1.19
N ASN A 265 -20.12 24.71 2.34
CA ASN A 265 -20.29 23.91 3.55
C ASN A 265 -21.18 24.69 4.53
N TYR A 266 -22.28 24.09 4.97
CA TYR A 266 -23.19 24.69 5.94
C TYR A 266 -23.79 23.62 6.86
N LYS A 267 -23.68 23.81 8.20
CA LYS A 267 -24.18 22.89 9.24
C LYS A 267 -23.85 21.41 8.94
N ASP A 268 -22.56 21.12 8.82
CA ASP A 268 -21.98 19.80 8.59
C ASP A 268 -22.39 19.10 7.28
N ARG A 269 -23.03 19.83 6.35
CA ARG A 269 -23.40 19.34 5.03
C ARG A 269 -22.68 20.14 3.94
N LYS A 270 -22.32 19.43 2.87
CA LYS A 270 -21.75 20.02 1.65
C LYS A 270 -22.83 20.10 0.58
N TYR A 271 -22.98 21.28 0.01
CA TYR A 271 -23.96 21.60 -1.02
C TYR A 271 -23.22 21.90 -2.32
N PHE A 272 -23.72 21.41 -3.45
CA PHE A 272 -23.12 21.58 -4.76
C PHE A 272 -24.07 22.36 -5.67
N ALA A 273 -23.53 23.21 -6.52
CA ALA A 273 -24.26 24.02 -7.47
C ALA A 273 -23.40 24.28 -8.73
N ILE A 274 -24.01 24.85 -9.77
CA ILE A 274 -23.29 25.25 -10.99
C ILE A 274 -23.37 26.77 -11.11
N TYR A 275 -22.23 27.43 -11.21
CA TYR A 275 -22.12 28.86 -11.46
C TYR A 275 -21.95 29.15 -12.95
N PHE A 276 -22.69 30.15 -13.41
CA PHE A 276 -22.59 30.73 -14.75
C PHE A 276 -22.28 32.22 -14.62
N SER A 277 -21.19 32.66 -15.24
CA SER A 277 -20.84 34.07 -15.33
C SER A 277 -21.98 34.89 -15.98
N PRO A 278 -22.30 36.09 -15.47
CA PRO A 278 -21.64 36.78 -14.37
C PRO A 278 -22.27 36.55 -12.99
N THR A 279 -23.47 35.96 -12.86
CA THR A 279 -24.15 35.91 -11.54
C THR A 279 -25.07 34.71 -11.33
N LYS A 280 -25.30 33.89 -12.35
CA LYS A 280 -26.34 32.86 -12.29
C LYS A 280 -25.83 31.63 -11.55
N ILE A 281 -26.68 31.02 -10.74
CA ILE A 281 -26.42 29.73 -10.09
C ILE A 281 -27.58 28.78 -10.35
N ILE A 282 -27.29 27.53 -10.69
CA ILE A 282 -28.25 26.44 -10.67
C ILE A 282 -28.00 25.60 -9.43
N TYR A 283 -29.01 25.50 -8.56
CA TYR A 283 -28.95 24.74 -7.31
C TYR A 283 -30.31 24.02 -7.13
N GLU A 284 -30.29 22.71 -6.89
CA GLU A 284 -31.51 21.88 -6.76
C GLU A 284 -32.50 22.03 -7.94
N ASN A 285 -31.99 22.10 -9.18
CA ASN A 285 -32.77 22.35 -10.41
C ASN A 285 -33.52 23.69 -10.46
N GLU A 286 -33.28 24.60 -9.51
CA GLU A 286 -33.78 25.96 -9.53
C GLU A 286 -32.69 26.93 -10.03
N VAL A 287 -33.09 27.90 -10.85
CA VAL A 287 -32.19 28.95 -11.37
C VAL A 287 -32.27 30.18 -10.49
N TYR A 288 -31.12 30.61 -9.97
CA TYR A 288 -30.96 31.81 -9.16
C TYR A 288 -30.22 32.88 -9.96
N ASN A 289 -30.74 34.12 -9.91
CA ASN A 289 -30.15 35.26 -10.63
C ASN A 289 -28.93 35.87 -9.93
N SER A 290 -28.62 35.43 -8.70
CA SER A 290 -27.46 35.89 -7.95
C SER A 290 -26.90 34.79 -7.05
N PRO A 291 -25.59 34.83 -6.73
CA PRO A 291 -25.03 33.87 -5.80
C PRO A 291 -25.62 33.92 -4.41
N SER A 292 -25.98 35.12 -3.95
CA SER A 292 -26.60 35.32 -2.64
C SER A 292 -27.98 34.67 -2.58
N GLY A 293 -28.77 34.73 -3.66
CA GLY A 293 -30.08 34.08 -3.72
C GLY A 293 -29.99 32.56 -3.51
N ALA A 294 -29.07 31.90 -4.23
CA ALA A 294 -28.84 30.46 -4.05
C ALA A 294 -28.30 30.15 -2.65
N GLY A 295 -27.39 30.98 -2.12
CA GLY A 295 -26.85 30.80 -0.78
C GLY A 295 -27.91 30.94 0.31
N MET A 296 -28.86 31.88 0.16
CA MET A 296 -29.97 32.05 1.10
C MET A 296 -30.84 30.80 1.15
N LYS A 297 -31.09 30.13 0.02
CA LYS A 297 -31.82 28.85 -0.01
C LYS A 297 -31.13 27.80 0.87
N VAL A 298 -29.80 27.65 0.73
CA VAL A 298 -29.01 26.74 1.56
C VAL A 298 -29.07 27.11 3.05
N GLN A 299 -29.14 28.41 3.36
CA GLN A 299 -29.24 28.91 4.74
C GLN A 299 -30.68 29.10 5.24
N ASN A 300 -31.68 28.46 4.61
CA ASN A 300 -33.09 28.55 5.01
C ASN A 300 -33.62 30.01 5.10
N GLY A 301 -33.25 30.85 4.13
CA GLY A 301 -33.69 32.24 4.01
C GLY A 301 -32.84 33.26 4.75
N LEU A 302 -31.81 32.84 5.49
CA LEU A 302 -30.91 33.78 6.16
C LEU A 302 -30.01 34.52 5.14
N PRO A 303 -29.81 35.84 5.29
CA PRO A 303 -28.93 36.61 4.40
C PRO A 303 -27.50 36.08 4.38
N VAL A 304 -26.93 35.94 3.18
CA VAL A 304 -25.55 35.49 3.00
C VAL A 304 -24.85 36.25 1.88
N ASN A 305 -23.55 36.49 2.06
CA ASN A 305 -22.71 36.93 0.96
C ASN A 305 -22.39 35.72 0.05
N GLY A 306 -23.23 35.51 -0.96
CA GLY A 306 -23.11 34.38 -1.89
C GLY A 306 -21.75 34.28 -2.57
N TRP A 307 -21.09 35.41 -2.83
CA TRP A 307 -19.79 35.45 -3.49
C TRP A 307 -18.66 34.84 -2.67
N ARG A 308 -18.75 34.93 -1.33
CA ARG A 308 -17.80 34.30 -0.40
C ARG A 308 -18.27 32.95 0.12
N PHE A 309 -19.57 32.71 0.07
CA PHE A 309 -20.21 31.48 0.53
C PHE A 309 -19.91 30.30 -0.39
N TRP A 310 -20.11 30.49 -1.69
CA TRP A 310 -19.81 29.50 -2.70
C TRP A 310 -18.32 29.51 -3.04
N LYS A 311 -17.77 28.32 -3.25
CA LYS A 311 -16.36 28.08 -3.57
C LYS A 311 -16.26 27.19 -4.80
N PHE A 312 -15.22 27.36 -5.60
CA PHE A 312 -14.87 26.43 -6.68
C PHE A 312 -13.49 25.84 -6.42
N THR A 313 -13.21 24.71 -7.06
CA THR A 313 -11.87 24.13 -7.12
C THR A 313 -11.22 24.58 -8.43
N ASP A 314 -10.09 25.28 -8.34
CA ASP A 314 -9.34 25.72 -9.52
C ASP A 314 -8.79 24.49 -10.27
N ALA A 315 -9.14 24.37 -11.55
CA ALA A 315 -8.82 23.18 -12.35
C ALA A 315 -7.32 23.00 -12.63
N LYS A 316 -6.50 24.06 -12.51
CA LYS A 316 -5.05 23.99 -12.74
C LYS A 316 -4.29 23.64 -11.47
N THR A 317 -4.73 24.16 -10.32
CA THR A 317 -4.00 24.07 -9.04
C THR A 317 -4.65 23.13 -8.03
N GLY A 318 -5.91 22.73 -8.23
CA GLY A 318 -6.68 21.94 -7.26
C GLY A 318 -7.08 22.70 -5.99
N LYS A 319 -6.80 24.02 -5.92
CA LYS A 319 -7.07 24.85 -4.75
C LYS A 319 -8.51 25.31 -4.69
N ILE A 320 -9.00 25.48 -3.46
CA ILE A 320 -10.37 25.94 -3.21
C ILE A 320 -10.37 27.47 -3.06
N HIS A 321 -11.23 28.14 -3.84
CA HIS A 321 -11.35 29.59 -3.85
C HIS A 321 -12.82 30.04 -3.79
N PRO A 322 -13.13 31.17 -3.13
CA PRO A 322 -14.48 31.74 -3.22
C PRO A 322 -14.77 32.19 -4.65
N ILE A 323 -16.03 32.08 -5.08
CA ILE A 323 -16.46 32.49 -6.43
C ILE A 323 -16.37 34.01 -6.64
N GLU A 324 -16.16 34.80 -5.59
CA GLU A 324 -15.81 36.22 -5.66
C GLU A 324 -14.61 36.47 -6.60
N ARG A 325 -13.68 35.52 -6.70
CA ARG A 325 -12.54 35.58 -7.63
C ARG A 325 -12.93 35.42 -9.10
N LEU A 326 -14.17 35.03 -9.40
CA LEU A 326 -14.69 34.90 -10.76
C LEU A 326 -15.46 36.16 -11.19
N ARG A 327 -15.63 37.14 -10.30
CA ARG A 327 -16.40 38.36 -10.56
C ARG A 327 -15.56 39.37 -11.34
N LYS A 328 -15.97 39.72 -12.56
CA LYS A 328 -15.47 40.93 -13.24
C LYS A 328 -15.97 42.17 -12.46
N LYS A 329 -15.07 43.13 -12.16
CA LYS A 329 -15.45 44.41 -11.57
C LYS A 329 -16.07 45.33 -12.61
#